data_AF-A0A0H4X985-F1
#
_entry.id   AF-A0A0H4X985-F1
#
_cell.length_a   1.000
_cell.length_b   1.000
_cell.length_c   1.000
_cell.angle_alpha   90.00
_cell.angle_beta   90.00
_cell.angle_gamma   90.00
#
_symmetry.space_group_name_H-M   'P 1'
#
loop_
_entity.id
_entity.type
_entity.pdbx_description
1 polymer ?
#
loop_
_entity_poly.entity_id
_entity_poly.type
_entity_poly.pdbx_seq_one_letter_code
_entity_poly.pdbx_strand_id
1 'polypeptide(L)'
;MKAVSSLAVVLLASGQAWAASPSFSSYLARANAAQATANSCQDARAQLKTAADEAGYAINDRQTVSASAEGMTAVVSSIAGFEQVPASGFINGADMGFMYWDAQESEIPSGYYLLNVQANAEDIHVGEYGGTVRFMDLSGNIVASLPATIQTWSLDVPEDLPFPETTVSLMITRPPREFYRVVTTHSFRCPNGSVIIYQVVSGGYG
;
A
#
# COMPACT_ATOMS: atom_id res chain seq x y z
N MET A 1 69.19 48.63 -45.05
CA MET A 1 68.27 49.16 -44.00
C MET A 1 66.94 48.45 -44.19
N LYS A 2 66.63 47.51 -43.29
CA LYS A 2 65.54 47.55 -42.29
C LYS A 2 64.20 47.00 -42.82
N ALA A 3 63.73 45.99 -42.08
CA ALA A 3 62.56 45.12 -42.27
C ALA A 3 61.21 45.84 -42.16
N VAL A 4 60.12 45.08 -42.43
CA VAL A 4 58.94 44.81 -41.55
C VAL A 4 57.87 44.12 -42.43
N SER A 5 57.78 42.78 -42.44
CA SER A 5 56.79 41.93 -41.75
C SER A 5 55.44 42.56 -41.39
N SER A 6 54.33 42.00 -41.90
CA SER A 6 53.06 41.96 -41.15
C SER A 6 52.24 40.74 -41.55
N LEU A 7 51.95 39.92 -40.54
CA LEU A 7 51.15 38.70 -40.55
C LEU A 7 49.67 39.00 -40.80
N ALA A 8 49.01 38.13 -41.56
CA ALA A 8 47.56 37.97 -41.53
C ALA A 8 47.16 37.12 -40.31
N VAL A 9 46.35 37.67 -39.42
CA VAL A 9 45.74 36.95 -38.30
C VAL A 9 44.44 36.31 -38.77
N VAL A 10 44.37 34.98 -38.71
CA VAL A 10 43.13 34.20 -38.87
C VAL A 10 42.44 34.14 -37.51
N LEU A 11 41.27 34.77 -37.38
CA LEU A 11 40.37 34.62 -36.23
C LEU A 11 39.44 33.43 -36.48
N LEU A 12 39.75 32.29 -35.86
CA LEU A 12 38.84 31.16 -35.70
C LEU A 12 37.91 31.47 -34.51
N ALA A 13 36.66 31.84 -34.80
CA ALA A 13 35.62 31.91 -33.78
C ALA A 13 35.13 30.48 -33.48
N SER A 14 35.62 29.89 -32.39
CA SER A 14 35.09 28.66 -31.82
C SER A 14 33.77 28.97 -31.09
N GLY A 15 32.65 28.71 -31.78
CA GLY A 15 31.33 28.65 -31.13
C GLY A 15 31.31 27.48 -30.16
N GLN A 16 31.55 27.74 -28.88
CA GLN A 16 31.25 26.78 -27.83
C GLN A 16 29.73 26.68 -27.70
N ALA A 17 29.16 25.57 -28.15
CA ALA A 17 27.80 25.19 -27.84
C ALA A 17 27.72 24.97 -26.32
N TRP A 18 27.01 25.87 -25.64
CA TRP A 18 26.64 25.66 -24.25
C TRP A 18 25.69 24.46 -24.22
N ALA A 19 26.20 23.33 -23.74
CA ALA A 19 25.35 22.20 -23.36
C ALA A 19 24.36 22.73 -22.31
N ALA A 20 23.10 22.84 -22.71
CA ALA A 20 22.03 23.19 -21.81
C ALA A 20 22.11 22.28 -20.57
N SER A 21 22.26 22.90 -19.41
CA SER A 21 22.17 22.20 -18.12
C SER A 21 20.91 21.34 -18.10
N PRO A 22 20.92 20.12 -17.51
CA PRO A 22 19.72 19.31 -17.41
C PRO A 22 18.60 20.17 -16.80
N SER A 23 17.60 20.38 -17.64
CA SER A 23 16.78 21.58 -17.66
C SER A 23 15.77 21.59 -16.51
N PHE A 24 15.42 22.79 -16.07
CA PHE A 24 14.27 23.10 -15.22
C PHE A 24 12.99 22.32 -15.61
N SER A 25 12.82 21.96 -16.89
CA SER A 25 11.76 21.07 -17.37
C SER A 25 11.73 19.69 -16.72
N SER A 26 12.88 19.07 -16.41
CA SER A 26 12.94 17.76 -15.77
C SER A 26 12.47 17.81 -14.30
N TYR A 27 12.75 18.92 -13.61
CA TYR A 27 12.27 19.18 -12.25
C TYR A 27 10.76 19.43 -12.23
N LEU A 28 10.25 20.26 -13.14
CA LEU A 28 8.81 20.49 -13.25
C LEU A 28 8.05 19.22 -13.66
N ALA A 29 8.58 18.42 -14.59
CA ALA A 29 7.97 17.15 -14.97
C ALA A 29 7.90 16.17 -13.78
N ARG A 30 8.95 16.08 -12.97
CA ARG A 30 8.97 15.24 -11.76
C ARG A 30 8.06 15.77 -10.67
N ALA A 31 7.99 17.09 -10.48
CA ALA A 31 7.07 17.74 -9.54
C ALA A 31 5.60 17.55 -9.95
N ASN A 32 5.28 17.74 -11.23
CA ASN A 32 3.94 17.52 -11.77
C ASN A 32 3.53 16.04 -11.70
N ALA A 33 4.46 15.11 -11.97
CA ALA A 33 4.20 13.69 -11.79
C ALA A 33 3.95 13.33 -10.32
N ALA A 34 4.75 13.86 -9.39
CA ALA A 34 4.53 13.66 -7.96
C ALA A 34 3.18 14.24 -7.48
N GLN A 35 2.80 15.41 -8.00
CA GLN A 35 1.52 16.04 -7.67
C GLN A 35 0.32 15.29 -8.28
N ALA A 36 0.44 14.78 -9.51
CA ALA A 36 -0.59 13.95 -10.14
C ALA A 36 -0.79 12.63 -9.36
N THR A 37 0.29 11.97 -8.94
CA THR A 37 0.22 10.79 -8.08
C THR A 37 -0.37 11.11 -6.70
N ALA A 38 -0.02 12.25 -6.12
CA ALA A 38 -0.60 12.67 -4.84
C ALA A 38 -2.13 12.89 -4.96
N ASN A 39 -2.59 13.53 -6.03
CA ASN A 39 -4.01 13.75 -6.29
C ASN A 39 -4.76 12.42 -6.51
N SER A 40 -4.22 11.50 -7.32
CA SER A 40 -4.87 10.20 -7.53
C SER A 40 -4.96 9.37 -6.25
N CYS A 41 -3.98 9.48 -5.36
CA CYS A 41 -4.05 8.87 -4.03
C CYS A 41 -5.13 9.50 -3.13
N GLN A 42 -5.35 10.81 -3.20
CA GLN A 42 -6.44 11.46 -2.46
C GLN A 42 -7.81 11.04 -3.00
N ASP A 43 -7.96 10.98 -4.32
CA ASP A 43 -9.19 10.53 -4.96
C ASP A 43 -9.52 9.07 -4.59
N ALA A 44 -8.51 8.20 -4.59
CA ALA A 44 -8.65 6.80 -4.20
C ALA A 44 -9.07 6.64 -2.72
N ARG A 45 -8.52 7.46 -1.82
CA ARG A 45 -8.91 7.47 -0.39
C ARG A 45 -10.36 7.90 -0.20
N ALA A 46 -10.77 8.98 -0.89
CA ALA A 46 -12.14 9.47 -0.83
C ALA A 46 -13.15 8.45 -1.40
N GLN A 47 -12.78 7.76 -2.47
CA GLN A 47 -13.59 6.67 -3.05
C GLN A 47 -13.71 5.49 -2.09
N LEU A 48 -12.60 5.07 -1.45
CA LEU A 48 -12.65 3.99 -0.45
C LEU A 48 -13.58 4.37 0.70
N LYS A 49 -13.45 5.59 1.23
CA LYS A 49 -14.34 6.09 2.29
C LYS A 49 -15.80 6.06 1.87
N THR A 50 -16.11 6.58 0.69
CA THR A 50 -17.48 6.62 0.18
C THR A 50 -18.07 5.21 0.07
N ALA A 51 -17.31 4.28 -0.51
CA ALA A 51 -17.75 2.88 -0.61
C ALA A 51 -17.92 2.20 0.76
N ALA A 52 -17.05 2.50 1.73
CA ALA A 52 -17.17 2.00 3.09
C ALA A 52 -18.42 2.55 3.79
N ASP A 53 -18.65 3.87 3.70
CA ASP A 53 -19.82 4.54 4.28
C ASP A 53 -21.13 3.99 3.66
N GLU A 54 -21.16 3.77 2.34
CA GLU A 54 -22.31 3.15 1.63
C GLU A 54 -22.55 1.69 2.06
N ALA A 55 -21.47 0.96 2.37
CA ALA A 55 -21.54 -0.40 2.88
C ALA A 55 -21.82 -0.47 4.40
N GLY A 56 -21.91 0.67 5.09
CA GLY A 56 -22.18 0.74 6.52
C GLY A 56 -20.97 0.52 7.43
N TYR A 57 -19.75 0.62 6.90
CA TYR A 57 -18.51 0.46 7.65
C TYR A 57 -17.81 1.81 7.87
N ALA A 58 -17.60 2.17 9.13
CA ALA A 58 -16.76 3.30 9.48
C ALA A 58 -15.27 2.89 9.41
N ILE A 59 -14.47 3.65 8.65
CA ILE A 59 -13.02 3.43 8.52
C ILE A 59 -12.21 4.57 9.15
N ASN A 60 -10.96 4.28 9.52
CA ASN A 60 -10.02 5.28 9.99
C ASN A 60 -9.37 6.00 8.80
N ASP A 61 -10.02 7.05 8.28
CA ASP A 61 -9.60 7.76 7.06
C ASP A 61 -8.11 8.14 7.05
N ARG A 62 -7.56 8.55 8.20
CA ARG A 62 -6.15 8.93 8.37
C ARG A 62 -5.16 7.78 8.15
N GLN A 63 -5.61 6.54 8.35
CA GLN A 63 -4.83 5.31 8.19
C GLN A 63 -5.04 4.65 6.83
N THR A 64 -5.71 5.35 5.90
CA THR A 64 -5.92 4.83 4.55
C THR A 64 -4.63 4.93 3.73
N VAL A 65 -4.15 3.79 3.24
CA VAL A 65 -2.97 3.69 2.38
C VAL A 65 -3.35 3.17 1.01
N SER A 66 -2.65 3.65 -0.02
CA SER A 66 -2.84 3.20 -1.40
C SER A 66 -1.49 2.85 -2.01
N ALA A 67 -1.46 1.81 -2.83
CA ALA A 67 -0.33 1.49 -3.68
C ALA A 67 -0.81 0.97 -5.03
N SER A 68 -0.12 1.36 -6.09
CA SER A 68 -0.37 0.87 -7.44
C SER A 68 0.93 0.52 -8.13
N ALA A 69 0.96 -0.61 -8.82
CA ALA A 69 2.06 -1.03 -9.69
C ALA A 69 1.56 -2.08 -10.69
N GLU A 70 2.00 -2.01 -11.95
CA GLU A 70 1.90 -3.12 -12.91
C GLU A 70 0.50 -3.74 -13.07
N GLY A 71 -0.52 -2.90 -13.26
CA GLY A 71 -1.90 -3.38 -13.41
C GLY A 71 -2.56 -3.82 -12.10
N MET A 72 -1.95 -3.48 -10.97
CA MET A 72 -2.49 -3.64 -9.63
C MET A 72 -2.67 -2.29 -8.95
N THR A 73 -3.78 -2.15 -8.24
CA THR A 73 -4.14 -1.05 -7.36
C THR A 73 -4.78 -1.63 -6.11
N ALA A 74 -4.23 -1.27 -4.96
CA ALA A 74 -4.80 -1.60 -3.66
C ALA A 74 -4.96 -0.31 -2.86
N VAL A 75 -6.13 -0.12 -2.26
CA VAL A 75 -6.42 0.97 -1.32
C VAL A 75 -7.04 0.33 -0.10
N VAL A 76 -6.50 0.57 1.08
CA VAL A 76 -6.93 -0.13 2.29
C VAL A 76 -6.91 0.79 3.50
N SER A 77 -7.88 0.62 4.37
CA SER A 77 -7.96 1.27 5.68
C SER A 77 -8.38 0.27 6.76
N SER A 78 -8.19 0.65 8.02
CA SER A 78 -8.68 -0.11 9.17
C SER A 78 -10.12 0.28 9.51
N ILE A 79 -10.90 -0.69 10.00
CA ILE A 79 -12.24 -0.44 10.54
C ILE A 79 -12.11 0.30 11.87
N ALA A 80 -12.90 1.35 12.06
CA ALA A 80 -12.96 2.08 13.33
C ALA A 80 -13.52 1.18 14.44
N GLY A 81 -12.88 1.18 15.61
CA GLY A 81 -13.24 0.31 16.73
C GLY A 81 -12.54 -1.05 16.72
N PHE A 82 -11.82 -1.42 15.66
CA PHE A 82 -11.05 -2.67 15.65
C PHE A 82 -9.97 -2.71 16.74
N GLU A 83 -9.45 -1.55 17.13
CA GLU A 83 -8.55 -1.36 18.27
C GLU A 83 -9.13 -1.77 19.63
N GLN A 84 -10.44 -2.02 19.71
CA GLN A 84 -11.14 -2.50 20.91
C GLN A 84 -11.45 -4.00 20.87
N VAL A 85 -11.01 -4.71 19.83
CA VAL A 85 -11.22 -6.16 19.71
C VAL A 85 -10.12 -6.90 20.46
N PRO A 86 -10.41 -7.69 21.51
CA PRO A 86 -9.39 -8.53 22.15
C PRO A 86 -8.98 -9.69 21.23
N ALA A 87 -7.84 -10.32 21.50
CA ALA A 87 -7.35 -11.42 20.67
C ALA A 87 -8.34 -12.61 20.62
N SER A 88 -9.08 -12.85 21.70
CA SER A 88 -10.15 -13.86 21.77
C SER A 88 -11.31 -13.58 20.80
N GLY A 89 -11.48 -12.34 20.34
CA GLY A 89 -12.43 -11.97 19.29
C GLY A 89 -12.12 -12.62 17.94
N PHE A 90 -10.86 -12.97 17.69
CA PHE A 90 -10.45 -13.61 16.43
C PHE A 90 -11.02 -15.02 16.25
N ILE A 91 -11.54 -15.66 17.30
CA ILE A 91 -12.15 -16.99 17.20
C ILE A 91 -13.36 -16.98 16.25
N ASN A 92 -14.18 -15.93 16.34
CA ASN A 92 -15.42 -15.82 15.57
C ASN A 92 -15.27 -15.03 14.27
N GLY A 93 -14.05 -14.54 13.99
CA GLY A 93 -13.82 -13.55 12.96
C GLY A 93 -14.03 -12.13 13.50
N ALA A 94 -13.16 -11.21 13.11
CA ALA A 94 -13.27 -9.80 13.44
C ALA A 94 -12.98 -8.92 12.22
N ASP A 95 -13.81 -7.91 12.03
CA ASP A 95 -13.71 -6.98 10.90
C ASP A 95 -12.58 -5.99 11.14
N MET A 96 -11.48 -6.17 10.41
CA MET A 96 -10.24 -5.43 10.65
C MET A 96 -10.00 -4.29 9.67
N GLY A 97 -10.52 -4.39 8.45
CA GLY A 97 -10.24 -3.41 7.40
C GLY A 97 -11.26 -3.40 6.28
N PHE A 98 -11.21 -2.35 5.47
CA PHE A 98 -11.98 -2.21 4.23
C PHE A 98 -11.01 -1.88 3.10
N MET A 99 -11.17 -2.54 1.97
CA MET A 99 -10.20 -2.52 0.88
C MET A 99 -10.87 -2.38 -0.48
N TYR A 100 -10.28 -1.55 -1.34
CA TYR A 100 -10.38 -1.70 -2.79
C TYR A 100 -9.20 -2.54 -3.27
N TRP A 101 -9.48 -3.59 -4.02
CA TRP A 101 -8.49 -4.43 -4.68
C TRP A 101 -8.78 -4.49 -6.17
N ASP A 102 -7.77 -4.28 -6.98
CA ASP A 102 -7.84 -4.46 -8.42
C ASP A 102 -6.47 -4.91 -8.89
N ALA A 103 -6.37 -6.14 -9.36
CA ALA A 103 -5.10 -6.68 -9.82
C ALA A 103 -5.35 -7.64 -10.99
N GLN A 104 -4.77 -7.31 -12.13
CA GLN A 104 -4.74 -8.22 -13.26
C GLN A 104 -4.11 -9.55 -12.83
N GLU A 105 -4.70 -10.68 -13.24
CA GLU A 105 -4.19 -12.03 -12.94
C GLU A 105 -4.10 -12.35 -11.43
N SER A 106 -4.93 -11.72 -10.60
CA SER A 106 -5.21 -12.18 -9.24
C SER A 106 -6.40 -13.14 -9.23
N GLU A 107 -6.37 -14.13 -8.33
CA GLU A 107 -7.52 -15.00 -8.05
C GLU A 107 -8.65 -14.25 -7.32
N ILE A 108 -8.33 -13.09 -6.71
CA ILE A 108 -9.30 -12.21 -6.08
C ILE A 108 -9.85 -11.27 -7.16
N PRO A 109 -11.16 -11.28 -7.42
CA PRO A 109 -11.76 -10.34 -8.38
C PRO A 109 -11.48 -8.88 -8.00
N SER A 110 -11.59 -7.97 -8.96
CA SER A 110 -11.51 -6.54 -8.66
C SER A 110 -12.79 -6.07 -7.96
N GLY A 111 -12.66 -5.26 -6.90
CA GLY A 111 -13.81 -4.77 -6.15
C GLY A 111 -13.48 -4.19 -4.78
N TYR A 112 -14.54 -3.87 -4.04
CA TYR A 112 -14.48 -3.45 -2.64
C TYR A 112 -14.79 -4.64 -1.72
N TYR A 113 -14.01 -4.77 -0.65
CA TYR A 113 -14.03 -5.89 0.26
C TYR A 113 -13.97 -5.44 1.72
N LEU A 114 -14.76 -6.10 2.55
CA LEU A 114 -14.52 -6.18 3.98
C LEU A 114 -13.43 -7.23 4.24
N LEU A 115 -12.46 -6.88 5.07
CA LEU A 115 -11.40 -7.78 5.52
C LEU A 115 -11.71 -8.28 6.93
N ASN A 116 -11.92 -9.58 7.06
CA ASN A 116 -12.22 -10.24 8.32
C ASN A 116 -11.07 -11.17 8.74
N VAL A 117 -10.51 -10.97 9.94
CA VAL A 117 -9.43 -11.82 10.48
C VAL A 117 -10.01 -12.90 11.40
N GLN A 118 -9.56 -14.15 11.24
CA GLN A 118 -9.92 -15.26 12.11
C GLN A 118 -8.68 -16.07 12.52
N ALA A 119 -8.71 -16.65 13.72
CA ALA A 119 -7.75 -17.64 14.21
C ALA A 119 -8.47 -18.79 14.93
N ASN A 120 -7.86 -19.97 15.00
CA ASN A 120 -8.40 -21.07 15.80
C ASN A 120 -8.21 -20.76 17.29
N ALA A 121 -9.16 -21.18 18.13
CA ALA A 121 -9.13 -20.85 19.56
C ALA A 121 -7.89 -21.40 20.27
N GLU A 122 -7.46 -22.61 19.90
CA GLU A 122 -6.30 -23.31 20.44
C GLU A 122 -4.96 -22.67 20.04
N ASP A 123 -4.94 -21.88 18.96
CA ASP A 123 -3.74 -21.23 18.44
C ASP A 123 -3.52 -19.84 19.04
N ILE A 124 -4.53 -19.23 19.68
CA ILE A 124 -4.44 -17.86 20.20
C ILE A 124 -3.61 -17.82 21.49
N HIS A 125 -2.43 -17.20 21.40
CA HIS A 125 -1.52 -17.00 22.54
C HIS A 125 -0.68 -15.72 22.37
N VAL A 126 0.00 -15.31 23.44
CA VAL A 126 1.03 -14.26 23.35
C VAL A 126 2.22 -14.83 22.58
N GLY A 127 2.56 -14.21 21.45
CA GLY A 127 3.52 -14.74 20.50
C GLY A 127 3.03 -14.62 19.07
N GLU A 128 3.67 -15.37 18.17
CA GLU A 128 3.29 -15.47 16.77
C GLU A 128 2.48 -16.75 16.53
N TYR A 129 1.37 -16.65 15.81
CA TYR A 129 0.52 -17.78 15.44
C TYR A 129 -0.15 -17.58 14.08
N GLY A 130 -0.72 -18.66 13.55
CA GLY A 130 -1.42 -18.67 12.28
C GLY A 130 -2.85 -18.14 12.40
N GLY A 131 -3.30 -17.46 11.35
CA GLY A 131 -4.68 -17.04 11.18
C GLY A 131 -5.08 -17.06 9.71
N THR A 132 -6.27 -16.54 9.42
CA THR A 132 -6.80 -16.37 8.07
C THR A 132 -7.39 -14.97 7.94
N VAL A 133 -7.09 -14.30 6.83
CA VAL A 133 -7.79 -13.09 6.41
C VAL A 133 -8.74 -13.44 5.28
N ARG A 134 -10.02 -13.16 5.50
CA ARG A 134 -11.09 -13.38 4.53
C ARG A 134 -11.41 -12.07 3.82
N PHE A 135 -11.54 -12.16 2.51
CA PHE A 135 -12.06 -11.09 1.66
C PHE A 135 -13.54 -11.36 1.49
N MET A 136 -14.37 -10.46 2.01
CA MET A 136 -15.82 -10.56 1.95
C MET A 136 -16.35 -9.50 1.00
N ASP A 137 -17.15 -9.89 0.00
CA ASP A 137 -17.83 -8.94 -0.86
C ASP A 137 -18.87 -8.11 -0.09
N LEU A 138 -19.43 -7.08 -0.72
CA LEU A 138 -20.42 -6.20 -0.08
C LEU A 138 -21.76 -6.90 0.22
N SER A 139 -21.97 -8.13 -0.26
CA SER A 139 -23.12 -8.96 0.09
C SER A 139 -22.82 -9.88 1.30
N GLY A 140 -21.60 -9.85 1.82
CA GLY A 140 -21.14 -10.67 2.95
C GLY A 140 -20.62 -12.06 2.55
N ASN A 141 -20.45 -12.36 1.27
CA ASN A 141 -19.90 -13.65 0.83
C ASN A 141 -18.38 -13.62 0.87
N ILE A 142 -17.77 -14.72 1.32
CA ILE A 142 -16.31 -14.90 1.27
C ILE A 142 -15.92 -15.19 -0.19
N VAL A 143 -15.12 -14.31 -0.79
CA VAL A 143 -14.59 -14.48 -2.15
C VAL A 143 -13.16 -15.04 -2.17
N ALA A 144 -12.40 -14.81 -1.10
CA ALA A 144 -11.06 -15.36 -0.93
C ALA A 144 -10.72 -15.52 0.56
N SER A 145 -9.82 -16.45 0.86
CA SER A 145 -9.29 -16.68 2.20
C SER A 145 -7.79 -16.88 2.10
N LEU A 146 -7.02 -16.00 2.73
CA LEU A 146 -5.57 -16.01 2.68
C LEU A 146 -4.99 -16.35 4.05
N PRO A 147 -3.94 -17.18 4.11
CA PRO A 147 -3.23 -17.38 5.36
C PRO A 147 -2.65 -16.05 5.85
N ALA A 148 -2.70 -15.85 7.16
CA ALA A 148 -2.16 -14.69 7.83
C ALA A 148 -1.27 -15.10 9.00
N THR A 149 -0.29 -14.27 9.31
CA THR A 149 0.49 -14.34 10.54
C THR A 149 -0.06 -13.29 11.50
N ILE A 150 -0.36 -13.71 12.73
CA ILE A 150 -0.81 -12.83 13.80
C ILE A 150 0.25 -12.86 14.90
N GLN A 151 0.70 -11.68 15.29
CA GLN A 151 1.60 -11.51 16.43
C GLN A 151 0.87 -10.75 17.52
N THR A 152 0.71 -11.36 18.68
CA THR A 152 0.01 -10.78 19.83
C THR A 152 0.96 -10.58 21.01
N TRP A 153 1.01 -9.38 21.59
CA TRP A 153 1.72 -9.07 22.83
C TRP A 153 0.80 -8.93 24.04
N SER A 154 -0.52 -8.88 23.83
CA SER A 154 -1.54 -8.90 24.89
C SER A 154 -2.81 -9.60 24.40
N LEU A 155 -3.38 -10.51 25.18
CA LEU A 155 -4.66 -11.14 24.85
C LEU A 155 -5.86 -10.22 25.11
N ASP A 156 -5.69 -9.33 26.08
CA ASP A 156 -6.67 -8.33 26.47
C ASP A 156 -6.36 -6.97 25.82
N VAL A 157 -7.40 -6.16 25.62
CA VAL A 157 -7.24 -4.77 25.19
C VAL A 157 -6.66 -3.95 26.35
N PRO A 158 -5.53 -3.24 26.17
CA PRO A 158 -4.99 -2.38 27.21
C PRO A 158 -5.99 -1.29 27.64
N GLU A 159 -6.04 -0.96 28.94
CA GLU A 159 -6.88 0.14 29.46
C GLU A 159 -6.54 1.48 28.77
N ASP A 160 -5.24 1.74 28.61
CA ASP A 160 -4.71 2.86 27.85
C ASP A 160 -4.08 2.35 26.55
N LEU A 161 -4.67 2.74 25.42
CA LEU A 161 -4.15 2.36 24.12
C LEU A 161 -2.79 3.02 23.85
N PRO A 162 -1.77 2.27 23.40
CA PRO A 162 -0.43 2.81 23.14
C PRO A 162 -0.40 3.81 21.97
N PHE A 163 -1.42 3.79 21.12
CA PHE A 163 -1.67 4.74 20.03
C PHE A 163 -3.16 4.67 19.65
N PRO A 164 -3.75 5.73 19.07
CA PRO A 164 -5.21 5.88 19.04
C PRO A 164 -5.92 4.99 18.02
N GLU A 165 -5.26 4.57 16.94
CA GLU A 165 -5.90 3.92 15.79
C GLU A 165 -5.01 2.81 15.21
N THR A 166 -5.63 1.76 14.68
CA THR A 166 -4.92 0.73 13.92
C THR A 166 -4.24 1.32 12.68
N THR A 167 -2.92 1.23 12.63
CA THR A 167 -2.12 1.73 11.50
C THR A 167 -2.00 0.64 10.43
N VAL A 168 -2.21 1.02 9.17
CA VAL A 168 -2.09 0.12 8.02
C VAL A 168 -0.84 0.43 7.23
N SER A 169 -0.11 -0.60 6.82
CA SER A 169 1.05 -0.50 5.93
C SER A 169 0.89 -1.43 4.74
N LEU A 170 1.34 -0.96 3.59
CA LEU A 170 1.21 -1.65 2.31
C LEU A 170 2.57 -1.64 1.61
N MET A 171 3.06 -2.83 1.24
CA MET A 171 4.33 -2.99 0.54
C MET A 171 4.15 -3.85 -0.70
N ILE A 172 4.52 -3.31 -1.86
CA ILE A 172 4.58 -4.05 -3.12
C ILE A 172 6.02 -4.48 -3.36
N THR A 173 6.24 -5.79 -3.53
CA THR A 173 7.54 -6.37 -3.83
C THR A 173 7.50 -7.15 -5.14
N ARG A 174 8.56 -7.00 -5.94
CA ARG A 174 8.84 -7.85 -7.09
C ARG A 174 9.97 -8.82 -6.77
N PRO A 175 9.73 -10.14 -6.75
CA PRO A 175 10.79 -11.11 -6.60
C PRO A 175 11.74 -11.02 -7.80
N PRO A 176 13.07 -10.91 -7.59
CA PRO A 176 14.03 -10.65 -8.67
C PRO A 176 14.15 -11.76 -9.73
N ARG A 177 13.48 -12.91 -9.54
CA ARG A 177 13.51 -14.06 -10.46
C ARG A 177 12.14 -14.39 -11.07
N GLU A 178 11.10 -13.62 -10.74
CA GLU A 178 9.73 -13.87 -11.19
C GLU A 178 9.13 -12.55 -11.70
N PHE A 179 9.53 -12.16 -12.93
CA PHE A 179 9.15 -10.87 -13.53
C PHE A 179 7.64 -10.65 -13.67
N TYR A 180 6.87 -11.73 -13.62
CA TYR A 180 5.41 -11.69 -13.74
C TYR A 180 4.70 -11.76 -12.41
N ARG A 181 5.42 -11.98 -11.29
CA ARG A 181 4.80 -12.12 -9.98
C ARG A 181 5.00 -10.85 -9.16
N VAL A 182 3.91 -10.32 -8.64
CA VAL A 182 3.89 -9.21 -7.70
C VAL A 182 3.35 -9.71 -6.37
N VAL A 183 4.02 -9.36 -5.28
CA VAL A 183 3.59 -9.71 -3.93
C VAL A 183 3.27 -8.44 -3.17
N THR A 184 2.03 -8.34 -2.69
CA THR A 184 1.57 -7.24 -1.86
C THR A 184 1.47 -7.73 -0.42
N THR A 185 2.27 -7.14 0.47
CA THR A 185 2.21 -7.41 1.91
C THR A 185 1.39 -6.32 2.59
N HIS A 186 0.38 -6.75 3.34
CA HIS A 186 -0.48 -5.89 4.14
C HIS A 186 -0.17 -6.12 5.62
N SER A 187 0.01 -5.05 6.38
CA SER A 187 0.25 -5.12 7.82
C SER A 187 -0.67 -4.17 8.57
N PHE A 188 -1.40 -4.71 9.56
CA PHE A 188 -2.27 -3.96 10.46
C PHE A 188 -1.63 -3.98 11.84
N ARG A 189 -1.11 -2.84 12.28
CA ARG A 189 -0.56 -2.67 13.64
C ARG A 189 -1.63 -2.09 14.54
N CYS A 190 -2.12 -2.90 15.47
CA CYS A 190 -3.35 -2.64 16.21
C CYS A 190 -3.01 -2.25 17.66
N PRO A 191 -3.66 -1.22 18.23
CA PRO A 191 -3.44 -0.83 19.62
C PRO A 191 -3.83 -1.91 20.64
N ASN A 192 -4.74 -2.82 20.26
CA ASN A 192 -5.30 -3.89 21.08
C ASN A 192 -4.30 -4.97 21.52
N GLY A 193 -3.05 -4.92 21.09
CA GLY A 193 -2.10 -5.99 21.38
C GLY A 193 -1.65 -6.80 20.19
N SER A 194 -2.13 -6.54 18.97
CA SER A 194 -1.89 -7.43 17.82
C SER A 194 -1.32 -6.75 16.59
N VAL A 195 -0.51 -7.49 15.83
CA VAL A 195 -0.12 -7.18 14.46
C VAL A 195 -0.59 -8.31 13.56
N ILE A 196 -1.31 -7.98 12.49
CA ILE A 196 -1.83 -8.95 11.51
C ILE A 196 -1.14 -8.70 10.18
N ILE A 197 -0.58 -9.76 9.59
CA ILE A 197 0.16 -9.70 8.32
C ILE A 197 -0.39 -10.75 7.37
N TYR A 198 -0.73 -10.35 6.15
CA TYR A 198 -1.07 -11.27 5.08
C TYR A 198 -0.50 -10.80 3.75
N GLN A 199 -0.40 -11.72 2.79
CA GLN A 199 0.17 -11.45 1.47
C GLN A 199 -0.82 -11.82 0.38
N VAL A 200 -0.97 -10.94 -0.60
CA VAL A 200 -1.65 -11.24 -1.85
C VAL A 200 -0.60 -11.40 -2.94
N VAL A 201 -0.70 -12.49 -3.69
CA VAL A 201 0.14 -12.74 -4.86
C VAL A 201 -0.70 -12.50 -6.10
N SER A 202 -0.20 -11.69 -7.03
CA SER A 202 -0.82 -11.45 -8.33
C SER A 202 0.19 -11.72 -9.45
N GLY A 203 -0.29 -12.25 -10.57
CA GLY A 203 0.51 -12.50 -11.76
C GLY A 203 0.57 -13.98 -12.17
N GLY A 204 0.46 -14.21 -13.48
CA GLY A 204 0.39 -15.53 -14.08
C GLY A 204 1.76 -16.14 -14.41
N TYR A 205 1.79 -17.47 -14.49
CA TYR A 205 2.80 -18.18 -15.27
C TYR A 205 2.53 -17.90 -16.75
N GLY A 206 3.36 -17.05 -17.38
CA GLY A 206 3.39 -16.92 -18.83
C GLY A 206 3.84 -18.20 -19.53
#